data_AF-A0A1F4X8V8-F1
#
_entry.id   AF-A0A1F4X8V8-F1
#
_cell.length_a   1.000
_cell.length_b   1.000
_cell.length_c   1.000
_cell.angle_alpha   90.00
_cell.angle_beta   90.00
_cell.angle_gamma   90.00
#
_symmetry.space_group_name_H-M   'P 1'
#
loop_
_entity.id
_entity.type
_entity.pdbx_description
1 polymer ?
#
loop_
_entity_poly.entity_id
_entity_poly.type
_entity_poly.pdbx_seq_one_letter_code
_entity_poly.pdbx_strand_id
1 'polypeptide(L)'
;MQRFVNYFDYLEEEIKLKKLQRIADVLCFLIVRKKLSIPEAEEKIQEARREAQEIVPDQMETFDLIYTNRFRRLIDQYLKRPPSPK
;
A
#
# COMPACT_ATOMS: atom_id res chain seq x y z
N MET A 1 18.44 -32.07 12.18
CA MET A 1 18.83 -30.92 13.01
C MET A 1 17.73 -29.89 12.88
N GLN A 2 17.15 -29.47 14.00
CA GLN A 2 15.79 -28.91 14.07
C GLN A 2 15.72 -27.53 13.38
N ARG A 3 14.95 -27.43 12.29
CA ARG A 3 14.61 -26.18 11.61
C ARG A 3 13.59 -25.42 12.45
N PHE A 4 14.01 -24.92 13.61
CA PHE A 4 13.27 -23.88 14.30
C PHE A 4 13.55 -22.58 13.55
N VAL A 5 12.64 -22.19 12.64
CA VAL A 5 12.50 -20.77 12.34
C VAL A 5 12.26 -20.11 13.70
N ASN A 6 13.10 -19.15 14.06
CA ASN A 6 12.93 -18.41 15.29
C ASN A 6 11.53 -17.78 15.25
N TYR A 7 10.64 -18.26 16.11
CA TYR A 7 9.24 -17.88 16.11
C TYR A 7 9.08 -16.37 16.28
N PHE A 8 10.01 -15.72 17.00
CA PHE A 8 10.05 -14.27 17.15
C PHE A 8 10.33 -13.56 15.82
N ASP A 9 11.35 -13.98 15.08
CA ASP A 9 11.68 -13.39 13.77
C ASP A 9 10.51 -13.52 12.78
N TYR A 10 9.82 -14.67 12.79
CA TYR A 10 8.61 -14.87 11.98
C TYR A 10 7.48 -13.91 12.37
N LEU A 11 7.20 -13.76 13.67
CA LEU A 11 6.16 -12.86 14.16
C LEU A 11 6.48 -11.40 13.84
N GLU A 12 7.73 -10.97 13.94
CA GLU A 12 8.15 -9.62 13.56
C GLU A 12 7.88 -9.33 12.08
N GLU A 13 8.24 -10.26 11.20
CA GLU A 13 7.94 -10.15 9.77
C GLU A 13 6.42 -10.15 9.49
N GLU A 14 5.65 -11.00 10.17
CA GLU A 14 4.20 -11.02 10.04
C GLU A 14 3.57 -9.68 10.47
N ILE A 15 4.07 -9.07 11.55
CA ILE A 15 3.63 -7.75 12.02
C ILE A 15 3.95 -6.66 11.00
N LYS A 16 5.16 -6.65 10.43
CA LYS A 16 5.57 -5.70 9.38
C LYS A 16 4.64 -5.80 8.17
N LEU A 17 4.40 -7.02 7.68
CA LEU A 17 3.51 -7.27 6.54
C LEU A 17 2.07 -6.84 6.81
N LYS A 18 1.52 -7.13 8.01
CA LYS A 18 0.18 -6.68 8.39
C LYS A 18 0.06 -5.16 8.46
N LYS A 19 1.09 -4.45 8.92
CA LYS A 19 1.12 -2.99 8.93
C LYS A 19 1.04 -2.43 7.50
N LEU A 20 1.89 -2.93 6.60
CA LEU A 20 1.89 -2.51 5.18
C LEU A 20 0.54 -2.79 4.50
N GLN A 21 -0.03 -3.98 4.72
CA GLN A 21 -1.35 -4.33 4.19
C GLN A 21 -2.41 -3.35 4.65
N ARG A 22 -2.43 -3.00 5.94
CA ARG A 22 -3.41 -2.06 6.49
C ARG A 22 -3.29 -0.66 5.86
N ILE A 23 -2.07 -0.15 5.70
CA ILE A 23 -1.82 1.14 5.04
C ILE A 23 -2.38 1.10 3.61
N ALA A 24 -2.05 0.04 2.86
CA ALA A 24 -2.50 -0.11 1.49
C ALA A 24 -4.01 -0.26 1.35
N ASP A 25 -4.66 -1.02 2.24
CA ASP A 25 -6.10 -1.23 2.22
C ASP A 25 -6.88 0.06 2.52
N VAL A 26 -6.40 0.86 3.47
CA VAL A 26 -6.97 2.19 3.78
C VAL A 26 -6.88 3.08 2.55
N LEU A 27 -5.71 3.15 1.89
CA LEU A 27 -5.52 4.00 0.74
C LEU A 27 -6.37 3.54 -0.46
N CYS A 28 -6.45 2.22 -0.70
CA CYS A 28 -7.35 1.65 -1.70
C CYS A 28 -8.81 2.03 -1.43
N PHE A 29 -9.26 1.92 -0.18
CA PHE A 29 -10.62 2.28 0.20
C PHE A 29 -10.91 3.75 -0.08
N LEU A 30 -10.01 4.66 0.30
CA LEU A 30 -10.18 6.09 0.09
C LEU A 30 -10.27 6.46 -1.40
N ILE A 31 -9.42 5.87 -2.25
CA ILE A 31 -9.44 6.10 -3.70
C ILE A 31 -10.74 5.57 -4.31
N VAL A 32 -11.10 4.30 -4.05
CA VAL A 32 -12.29 3.65 -4.63
C VAL A 32 -13.58 4.37 -4.22
N ARG A 33 -13.66 4.87 -2.98
CA ARG A 33 -14.81 5.63 -2.47
C ARG A 33 -14.80 7.10 -2.89
N LYS A 34 -13.84 7.53 -3.73
CA LYS A 34 -13.65 8.91 -4.18
C LYS A 34 -13.62 9.90 -3.02
N LYS A 35 -12.93 9.52 -1.94
CA LYS A 35 -12.76 10.33 -0.72
C LYS A 35 -11.51 11.21 -0.75
N LEU A 36 -10.75 11.14 -1.83
CA LEU A 36 -9.55 11.94 -2.09
C LEU A 36 -9.65 12.54 -3.49
N SER A 37 -9.14 13.75 -3.65
CA SER A 37 -8.72 14.29 -4.92
C SER A 37 -7.44 13.59 -5.41
N ILE A 38 -7.07 13.81 -6.69
CA ILE A 38 -5.84 13.24 -7.23
C ILE A 38 -4.60 13.73 -6.47
N PRO A 39 -4.41 15.04 -6.20
CA PRO A 39 -3.27 15.51 -5.41
C PRO A 39 -3.19 14.88 -4.01
N GLU A 40 -4.31 14.77 -3.31
CA GLU A 40 -4.36 14.13 -1.97
C GLU A 40 -4.03 12.63 -2.05
N ALA A 41 -4.45 11.95 -3.12
CA ALA A 41 -4.11 10.54 -3.32
C ALA A 41 -2.61 10.37 -3.56
N GLU A 42 -1.99 11.21 -4.40
CA GLU A 42 -0.55 11.18 -4.65
C GLU A 42 0.26 11.48 -3.37
N GLU A 43 -0.15 12.48 -2.59
CA GLU A 43 0.48 12.79 -1.29
C GLU A 43 0.44 11.59 -0.35
N LYS A 44 -0.72 10.94 -0.21
CA LYS A 44 -0.87 9.75 0.63
C LYS A 44 -0.11 8.53 0.13
N ILE A 45 0.08 8.39 -1.19
CA ILE A 45 0.96 7.35 -1.74
C ILE A 45 2.41 7.62 -1.31
N GLN A 46 2.86 8.87 -1.35
CA GLN A 46 4.22 9.22 -0.91
C GLN A 46 4.40 9.01 0.60
N GLU A 47 3.40 9.33 1.41
CA GLU A 47 3.38 9.01 2.85
C GLU A 47 3.49 7.51 3.09
N ALA A 48 2.62 6.71 2.47
CA ALA A 48 2.64 5.25 2.57
C ALA A 48 3.98 4.65 2.13
N ARG A 49 4.60 5.21 1.09
CA ARG A 49 5.92 4.78 0.61
C ARG A 49 7.04 5.11 1.61
N ARG A 50 6.99 6.29 2.26
CA ARG A 50 7.93 6.65 3.33
C ARG A 50 7.77 5.71 4.53
N GLU A 51 6.54 5.42 4.95
CA GLU A 51 6.29 4.45 6.02
C GLU A 51 6.79 3.05 5.64
N ALA A 52 6.61 2.62 4.40
CA ALA A 52 7.12 1.35 3.93
C ALA A 52 8.65 1.26 3.94
N GLN A 53 9.35 2.36 3.62
CA GLN A 53 10.80 2.44 3.68
C GLN A 53 11.34 2.18 5.09
N GLU A 54 10.62 2.63 6.12
CA GLU A 54 10.98 2.38 7.52
C GLU A 54 10.65 0.95 7.98
N ILE A 55 9.61 0.32 7.41
CA ILE A 55 9.15 -1.02 7.81
C ILE A 55 9.93 -2.13 7.08
N VAL A 56 10.19 -1.96 5.78
CA VAL A 56 10.82 -2.95 4.87
C VAL A 56 11.82 -2.28 3.91
N PRO A 57 12.91 -1.69 4.42
CA PRO A 57 13.85 -0.92 3.57
C PRO A 57 14.40 -1.72 2.39
N ASP A 58 14.66 -3.02 2.59
CA ASP A 58 15.26 -3.90 1.58
C ASP A 58 14.25 -4.44 0.56
N GLN A 59 12.94 -4.17 0.72
CA GLN A 59 11.88 -4.70 -0.15
C GLN A 59 11.12 -3.59 -0.90
N MET A 60 11.70 -2.39 -1.00
CA MET A 60 11.01 -1.23 -1.59
C MET A 60 10.69 -1.37 -3.07
N GLU A 61 11.53 -2.08 -3.83
CA GLU A 61 11.20 -2.42 -5.23
C GLU A 61 9.94 -3.28 -5.32
N THR A 62 9.80 -4.25 -4.41
CA THR A 62 8.60 -5.10 -4.33
C THR A 62 7.38 -4.30 -3.89
N PHE A 63 7.54 -3.41 -2.91
CA PHE A 63 6.49 -2.49 -2.50
C PHE A 63 5.99 -1.64 -3.67
N ASP A 64 6.90 -1.02 -4.42
CA ASP A 64 6.56 -0.18 -5.57
C ASP A 64 5.87 -0.99 -6.69
N LEU A 65 6.37 -2.19 -6.97
CA LEU A 65 5.79 -3.09 -7.96
C LEU A 65 4.35 -3.47 -7.62
N ILE A 66 4.05 -3.76 -6.35
CA ILE A 66 2.74 -4.24 -5.91
C ILE A 66 1.80 -3.06 -5.64
N TYR A 67 2.18 -2.17 -4.74
CA TYR A 67 1.28 -1.16 -4.18
C TYR A 67 1.24 0.10 -5.02
N THR A 68 2.38 0.67 -5.42
CA THR A 68 2.40 1.90 -6.22
C THR A 68 1.67 1.70 -7.56
N ASN A 69 1.90 0.58 -8.25
CA ASN A 69 1.16 0.24 -9.47
C ASN A 69 -0.35 0.05 -9.22
N ARG A 70 -0.73 -0.61 -8.12
CA ARG A 70 -2.14 -0.79 -7.75
C ARG A 70 -2.82 0.55 -7.50
N PHE A 71 -2.19 1.47 -6.76
CA PHE A 71 -2.77 2.79 -6.47
C PHE A 71 -2.95 3.62 -7.74
N ARG A 72 -1.94 3.67 -8.62
CA ARG A 72 -2.02 4.37 -9.91
C ARG A 72 -3.21 3.89 -10.74
N ARG A 73 -3.38 2.58 -10.86
CA ARG A 73 -4.54 1.99 -11.55
C ARG A 73 -5.87 2.42 -10.94
N LEU A 74 -5.97 2.47 -9.61
CA LEU A 74 -7.19 2.90 -8.92
C LEU A 74 -7.46 4.40 -9.12
N ILE A 75 -6.44 5.24 -9.10
CA ILE A 75 -6.57 6.68 -9.39
C ILE A 75 -7.11 6.87 -10.81
N ASP A 76 -6.54 6.19 -11.80
CA ASP A 76 -6.99 6.26 -13.19
C ASP A 76 -8.45 5.83 -13.34
N GLN A 77 -8.82 4.73 -12.67
CA GLN A 77 -10.16 4.15 -12.76
C GLN A 77 -11.24 4.98 -12.05
N TYR A 78 -10.95 5.49 -10.85
CA TYR A 78 -11.98 6.06 -9.96
C TYR A 78 -11.94 7.58 -9.88
N LEU A 79 -10.76 8.19 -10.00
CA LEU A 79 -10.58 9.63 -9.83
C LEU A 79 -10.43 10.38 -11.17
N LYS A 80 -9.75 9.80 -12.18
CA LYS A 80 -9.60 10.43 -13.50
C LYS A 80 -10.77 10.18 -14.45
N ARG A 81 -11.42 9.01 -14.37
CA ARG A 81 -12.57 8.72 -15.23
C ARG A 81 -13.80 9.51 -14.77
N PRO A 82 -14.43 10.34 -15.64
CA PRO A 82 -15.67 11.01 -15.29
C PRO A 82 -16.76 9.97 -14.98
N PRO A 83 -17.68 10.24 -14.04
CA PRO A 83 -18.77 9.31 -13.73
C PRO A 83 -19.52 8.98 -15.02
N SER A 84 -19.75 7.69 -15.26
CA SER A 84 -20.54 7.26 -16.41
C SER A 84 -21.94 7.87 -16.30
N PRO A 85 -22.52 8.37 -17.41
CA PRO A 85 -23.90 8.85 -17.39
C PRO A 85 -24.80 7.73 -16.86
N LYS A 86 -25.66 8.06 -15.90
CA LYS A 86 -26.74 7.17 -15.47
C LYS A 86 -27.82 7.11 -16.54
#